data_AF-A0A535SE93-F1
#
_entry.id   AF-A0A535SE93-F1
#
_cell.length_a   1.000
_cell.length_b   1.000
_cell.length_c   1.000
_cell.angle_alpha   90.00
_cell.angle_beta   90.00
_cell.angle_gamma   90.00
#
_symmetry.space_group_name_H-M   'P 1'
#
loop_
_entity.id
_entity.type
_entity.pdbx_description
1 polymer ?
#
loop_
_entity_poly.entity_id
_entity_poly.type
_entity_poly.pdbx_seq_one_letter_code
_entity_poly.pdbx_strand_id
1 'polypeptide(L)'
;MTRTLALGFLVGLAIAASPGPMFFLVLRRTLARGRRSGLVSGFGVATGDAIYAAVAAFGVAAVMDWAGGRDRPGADWAPGVGNEGPHPDPPPQAGEGKIAL
;
A
#
# COMPACT_ATOMS: atom_id res chain seq x y z
N MET A 1 -1.02 3.61 -21.18
CA MET A 1 0.37 3.51 -20.67
C MET A 1 0.99 4.87 -20.39
N THR A 2 0.97 5.84 -21.31
CA THR A 2 1.60 7.16 -21.11
C THR A 2 0.91 8.04 -20.05
N ARG A 3 -0.42 7.92 -19.89
CA ARG A 3 -1.20 8.69 -18.91
C ARG A 3 -0.83 8.35 -17.45
N THR A 4 -0.56 7.08 -17.15
CA THR A 4 -0.13 6.65 -15.82
C THR A 4 1.29 7.13 -15.50
N LEU A 5 2.19 7.14 -16.49
CA LEU A 5 3.52 7.75 -16.36
C LEU A 5 3.42 9.26 -16.10
N ALA A 6 2.59 9.98 -16.85
CA ALA A 6 2.39 11.42 -16.68
C ALA A 6 1.75 11.75 -15.32
N LEU A 7 0.74 10.99 -14.87
CA LEU A 7 0.12 11.15 -13.55
C LEU A 7 1.11 10.84 -12.42
N GLY A 8 1.88 9.76 -12.54
CA GLY A 8 2.93 9.42 -11.55
C GLY A 8 4.00 10.51 -11.46
N PHE A 9 4.43 11.06 -12.59
CA PHE A 9 5.37 12.16 -12.64
C PHE A 9 4.81 13.44 -12.00
N LEU A 10 3.56 13.82 -12.32
CA LEU A 10 2.89 15.00 -11.76
C LEU A 10 2.69 14.89 -10.24
N VAL A 11 2.25 13.72 -9.77
CA VAL A 11 2.06 13.47 -8.33
C VAL A 11 3.42 13.47 -7.62
N GLY A 12 4.45 12.85 -8.21
CA GLY A 12 5.81 12.89 -7.68
C GLY A 12 6.37 14.31 -7.61
N LEU A 13 6.13 15.13 -8.63
CA LEU A 13 6.51 16.54 -8.64
C LEU A 13 5.76 17.33 -7.56
N ALA A 14 4.47 17.08 -7.35
CA ALA A 14 3.70 17.74 -6.30
C ALA A 14 4.21 17.42 -4.89
N ILE A 15 4.63 16.16 -4.65
CA ILE A 15 5.22 15.73 -3.38
C ILE A 15 6.61 16.36 -3.21
N ALA A 16 7.44 16.38 -4.26
CA ALA A 16 8.76 17.00 -4.23
C ALA A 16 8.72 18.53 -4.12
N ALA A 17 7.68 19.17 -4.66
CA ALA A 17 7.48 20.62 -4.66
C ALA A 17 7.10 21.18 -3.29
N SER A 18 6.77 20.33 -2.31
CA SER A 18 6.61 20.75 -0.92
C SER A 18 7.91 20.49 -0.15
N PRO A 19 8.87 21.44 -0.14
CA PRO A 19 9.99 21.35 0.79
C PRO A 19 9.46 21.56 2.20
N GLY A 20 9.25 20.46 2.91
CA GLY A 20 8.79 20.48 4.29
C GLY A 20 9.75 21.24 5.22
N PRO A 21 9.33 21.53 6.46
CA PRO A 21 10.13 22.27 7.44
C PRO A 21 11.49 21.61 7.73
N MET A 22 11.58 20.29 7.56
CA MET A 22 12.82 19.52 7.73
C MET A 22 13.89 19.91 6.70
N PHE A 23 13.51 20.17 5.46
CA PHE A 23 14.42 20.61 4.40
C PHE A 23 15.01 21.99 4.71
N PHE A 24 14.17 22.92 5.17
CA PHE A 24 14.60 24.26 5.58
C PHE A 24 15.50 24.24 6.82
N LEU A 25 15.29 23.33 7.77
CA LEU A 25 16.15 23.18 8.95
C LEU A 25 17.55 22.67 8.59
N VAL A 26 17.64 21.68 7.72
CA VAL A 26 18.92 21.16 7.21
C VAL A 26 19.63 22.22 6.36
N LEU A 27 18.89 22.94 5.50
CA LEU A 27 19.44 23.99 4.65
C LEU A 27 19.96 25.17 5.47
N ARG A 28 19.21 25.65 6.46
CA ARG A 28 19.66 26.69 7.40
C ARG A 28 20.90 26.26 8.17
N ARG A 29 20.95 25.01 8.63
CA ARG A 29 22.12 24.49 9.37
C ARG A 29 23.35 24.30 8.49
N THR A 30 23.14 23.99 7.21
CA THR A 30 24.18 23.91 6.17
C THR A 30 24.76 25.29 5.85
N LEU A 31 23.89 26.27 5.60
CA LEU A 31 24.31 27.63 5.26
C LEU A 31 25.02 28.33 6.42
N ALA A 32 24.65 28.03 7.67
CA ALA A 32 25.31 28.57 8.86
C ALA A 32 26.73 28.01 9.12
N ARG A 33 27.11 26.85 8.55
CA ARG A 33 28.42 26.18 8.79
C ARG A 33 29.23 25.85 7.54
N GLY A 34 28.75 26.19 6.34
CA GLY A 34 29.47 26.02 5.06
C GLY A 34 29.20 24.70 4.32
N ARG A 35 29.59 24.65 3.02
CA ARG A 35 29.29 23.57 2.05
C ARG A 35 29.65 22.15 2.51
N ARG A 36 30.72 21.97 3.30
CA ARG A 36 31.13 20.65 3.82
C ARG A 36 30.21 20.13 4.93
N SER A 37 29.67 21.02 5.76
CA SER A 37 28.67 20.68 6.79
C SER A 37 27.36 20.20 6.18
N GLY A 38 26.99 20.75 5.01
CA GLY A 38 25.79 20.34 4.29
C GLY A 38 25.86 18.95 3.69
N LEU A 39 27.00 18.60 3.09
CA LEU A 39 27.20 17.26 2.55
C LEU A 39 27.11 16.19 3.64
N VAL A 40 27.73 16.43 4.80
CA VAL A 40 27.67 15.49 5.93
C VAL A 40 26.25 15.37 6.50
N SER A 41 25.52 16.49 6.64
CA SER A 41 24.14 16.46 7.14
C SER A 41 23.17 15.82 6.14
N GLY A 42 23.34 16.07 4.84
CA GLY A 42 22.56 15.46 3.78
C GLY A 42 22.79 13.96 3.68
N PHE A 43 24.06 13.52 3.77
CA PHE A 43 24.40 12.10 3.86
C PHE A 43 23.79 11.43 5.09
N GLY A 44 23.75 12.12 6.24
CA GLY A 44 23.10 11.62 7.44
C GLY A 44 21.61 11.35 7.25
N VAL A 45 20.88 12.29 6.63
CA VAL A 45 19.45 12.13 6.31
C VAL A 45 19.23 10.99 5.31
N ALA A 46 19.99 10.97 4.22
CA ALA A 46 19.87 9.91 3.21
C ALA A 46 20.19 8.52 3.78
N THR A 47 21.18 8.41 4.67
CA THR A 47 21.52 7.16 5.34
C THR A 47 20.41 6.74 6.31
N GLY A 48 19.82 7.68 7.04
CA GLY A 48 18.67 7.43 7.92
C GLY A 48 17.46 6.91 7.15
N ASP A 49 17.09 7.57 6.06
CA ASP A 49 15.98 7.15 5.19
C ASP A 49 16.26 5.79 4.54
N ALA A 50 17.51 5.53 4.11
CA ALA A 50 17.90 4.25 3.54
C ALA A 50 17.76 3.10 4.56
N ILE A 51 18.21 3.30 5.80
CA ILE A 51 18.06 2.31 6.87
C ILE A 51 16.58 2.09 7.19
N TYR A 52 15.80 3.17 7.32
CA TYR A 52 14.36 3.06 7.59
C TYR A 52 13.62 2.31 6.48
N ALA A 53 13.88 2.64 5.21
CA ALA A 53 13.30 1.96 4.06
C ALA A 53 13.73 0.48 3.99
N ALA A 54 14.99 0.16 4.31
CA ALA A 54 15.47 -1.22 4.36
C ALA A 54 14.75 -2.04 5.43
N VAL A 55 14.57 -1.49 6.63
CA VAL A 55 13.82 -2.14 7.71
C VAL A 55 12.35 -2.32 7.33
N ALA A 56 11.72 -1.30 6.74
CA ALA A 56 10.33 -1.38 6.28
C ALA A 56 10.16 -2.44 5.18
N ALA A 57 11.05 -2.46 4.18
CA ALA A 57 11.02 -3.46 3.11
C ALA A 57 11.23 -4.87 3.65
N PHE A 58 12.17 -5.06 4.58
CA PHE A 58 12.40 -6.35 5.24
C PHE A 58 11.19 -6.80 6.07
N GLY A 59 10.60 -5.89 6.84
CA GLY A 59 9.41 -6.16 7.64
C GLY A 59 8.19 -6.50 6.78
N VAL A 60 7.96 -5.75 5.70
CA VAL A 60 6.90 -6.05 4.74
C VAL A 60 7.15 -7.39 4.06
N ALA A 61 8.38 -7.68 3.62
CA ALA A 61 8.71 -8.97 3.01
C ALA A 61 8.45 -10.14 3.98
N ALA A 62 8.86 -10.02 5.24
CA ALA A 62 8.61 -11.03 6.27
C ALA A 62 7.11 -11.20 6.57
N VAL A 63 6.35 -10.10 6.64
CA VAL A 63 4.89 -10.13 6.84
C VAL A 63 4.18 -10.71 5.62
N MET A 64 4.62 -10.41 4.41
CA MET A 64 4.01 -10.93 3.18
C MET A 64 4.28 -12.43 3.03
N ASP A 65 5.46 -12.90 3.41
CA ASP A 65 5.77 -14.34 3.48
C ASP A 65 4.89 -15.04 4.51
N TRP A 66 4.79 -14.46 5.72
CA TRP A 66 3.91 -14.97 6.77
C TRP A 66 2.41 -14.92 6.38
N ALA A 67 1.97 -13.84 5.73
CA ALA A 67 0.59 -13.61 5.34
C ALA A 67 0.21 -14.31 4.02
N GLY A 68 1.18 -14.79 3.23
CA GLY A 68 0.94 -15.58 2.02
C GLY A 68 0.24 -16.90 2.29
N GLY A 69 0.18 -17.34 3.56
CA GLY A 69 -0.63 -18.46 4.03
C GLY A 69 -2.07 -18.10 4.44
N ARG A 70 -2.52 -16.83 4.33
CA ARG A 70 -3.89 -16.43 4.65
C ARG A 70 -4.72 -16.31 3.38
N ASP A 71 -5.70 -17.20 3.27
CA ASP A 71 -6.77 -17.18 2.28
C ASP A 71 -7.37 -15.77 2.16
N ARG A 72 -7.61 -15.36 0.92
CA ARG A 72 -8.24 -14.08 0.59
C ARG A 72 -9.53 -13.96 1.40
N PRO A 73 -9.67 -13.02 2.36
CA PRO A 73 -10.98 -12.71 2.90
C PRO A 73 -11.83 -12.33 1.70
N GLY A 74 -12.90 -13.10 1.48
CA GLY A 74 -13.81 -12.92 0.35
C GLY A 74 -14.13 -11.45 0.20
N ALA A 75 -14.19 -10.96 -1.03
CA ALA A 75 -14.52 -9.57 -1.34
C ALA A 75 -16.01 -9.26 -1.05
N ASP A 76 -16.48 -9.65 0.15
CA ASP A 76 -17.83 -9.47 0.67
C ASP A 76 -18.15 -7.99 0.93
N TRP A 77 -17.11 -7.19 1.19
CA TRP A 77 -17.20 -5.74 1.39
C TRP A 77 -17.34 -4.95 0.08
N ALA A 78 -17.24 -5.58 -1.10
CA ALA A 78 -17.42 -4.92 -2.39
C ALA A 78 -18.91 -4.85 -2.75
N PRO A 79 -19.57 -3.68 -2.65
CA PRO A 79 -20.98 -3.57 -2.97
C PRO A 79 -21.14 -3.66 -4.49
N GLY A 80 -21.74 -4.75 -4.98
CA GLY A 80 -22.20 -4.86 -6.37
C GLY A 80 -21.43 -5.81 -7.29
N VAL A 81 -20.49 -6.63 -6.79
CA VAL A 81 -19.96 -7.77 -7.56
C VAL A 81 -20.80 -9.01 -7.25
N GLY A 82 -21.76 -9.32 -8.12
CA GLY A 82 -22.60 -10.51 -8.01
C GLY A 82 -21.76 -11.77 -8.04
N ASN A 83 -21.60 -12.40 -6.88
CA ASN A 83 -21.06 -13.74 -6.73
C ASN A 83 -22.22 -14.72 -6.69
N GLU A 84 -22.48 -15.39 -7.79
CA GLU A 84 -23.21 -16.65 -7.79
C GLU A 84 -22.34 -17.65 -7.00
N GLY A 85 -22.45 -17.64 -5.67
CA GLY A 85 -21.90 -18.71 -4.84
C GLY A 85 -22.48 -20.04 -5.32
N PRO A 86 -21.86 -21.19 -4.99
CA PRO A 86 -22.41 -22.49 -5.35
C PRO A 86 -23.86 -22.52 -4.89
N HIS A 87 -24.78 -22.48 -5.87
CA HIS A 87 -26.20 -22.59 -5.61
C HIS A 87 -26.37 -23.92 -4.89
N PRO A 88 -26.82 -23.95 -3.62
CA PRO A 88 -27.16 -25.22 -3.00
C PRO A 88 -28.21 -25.86 -3.89
N ASP A 89 -27.95 -27.09 -4.35
CA ASP A 89 -28.88 -27.85 -5.18
C ASP A 89 -30.30 -27.67 -4.62
N PRO A 90 -31.30 -27.38 -5.48
CA PRO A 90 -32.66 -27.27 -4.99
C PRO A 90 -32.99 -28.55 -4.23
N PRO A 91 -33.63 -28.44 -3.04
CA PRO A 91 -34.02 -29.62 -2.29
C PRO A 91 -34.80 -30.54 -3.23
N PRO A 92 -34.59 -31.87 -3.15
CA PRO A 92 -35.26 -32.81 -4.03
C PRO A 92 -36.74 -32.47 -4.00
N GLN A 93 -37.29 -32.08 -5.15
CA GLN A 93 -38.72 -31.93 -5.33
C GLN A 93 -39.29 -33.32 -5.12
N ALA A 94 -39.69 -33.59 -3.87
CA ALA A 94 -40.47 -34.74 -3.50
C ALA A 94 -41.82 -34.56 -4.19
N GLY A 95 -41.88 -35.03 -5.43
CA GLY A 95 -43.11 -35.28 -6.12
C GLY A 95 -44.01 -36.12 -5.24
N GLU A 96 -45.26 -35.68 -5.22
CA GLU A 96 -46.42 -36.57 -5.25
C GLU A 96 -46.71 -37.41 -4.00
N GLY A 97 -47.92 -37.16 -3.48
CA GLY A 97 -48.75 -38.24 -2.95
C GLY A 97 -48.77 -38.35 -1.43
N LYS A 98 -49.73 -37.63 -0.82
CA LYS A 98 -50.60 -38.03 0.30
C LYS A 98 -51.34 -36.77 0.77
N ILE A 99 -52.52 -36.43 0.24
CA ILE A 99 -53.81 -37.00 0.71
C ILE A 99 -53.67 -37.88 1.95
N ALA A 100 -53.84 -37.28 3.12
CA ALA A 100 -54.63 -37.84 4.23
C ALA A 100 -54.63 -36.85 5.40
N LEU A 101 -55.84 -36.45 5.77
CA LEU A 101 -56.29 -35.86 7.04
C LEU A 101 -56.24 -34.34 7.17
#